data_AF-A0A846ZRT5-F1
#
_entry.id   AF-A0A846ZRT5-F1
#
_cell.length_a   1.000
_cell.length_b   1.000
_cell.length_c   1.000
_cell.angle_alpha   90.00
_cell.angle_beta   90.00
_cell.angle_gamma   90.00
#
_symmetry.space_group_name_H-M   'P 1'
#
loop_
_entity.id
_entity.type
_entity.pdbx_description
1 polymer ?
#
loop_
_entity_poly.entity_id
_entity_poly.type
_entity_poly.pdbx_seq_one_letter_code
_entity_poly.pdbx_strand_id
1 'polypeptide(L)'
;MNYKYAFILTTLAGLSTLLGSFLIFVKNKNKDITIVTTLSFAMGVMISVSLLDLLPSAYQLLNSFNNFPKILIIAIIMVIGILFGIIIDKYLPNESNNQLYRVGIMSMLAIIIHNIPEGMATFMTTTNNLKLGFYLAFTIALHNIPEDCIQSVMC
;
A
#
# COMPACT_ATOMS: atom_id res chain seq x y z
N MET A 1 -0.59 22.05 13.40
CA MET A 1 0.02 20.95 12.62
C MET A 1 0.47 19.86 13.57
N ASN A 2 0.03 18.62 13.34
CA ASN A 2 0.17 17.51 14.27
C ASN A 2 1.38 16.61 13.94
N TYR A 3 2.56 17.20 13.74
CA TYR A 3 3.75 16.46 13.27
C TYR A 3 4.17 15.31 14.18
N LYS A 4 4.03 15.47 15.50
CA LYS A 4 4.33 14.39 16.48
C LYS A 4 3.45 13.17 16.25
N TYR A 5 2.15 13.38 16.08
CA TYR A 5 1.19 12.30 15.85
C TYR A 5 1.37 11.67 14.46
N ALA A 6 1.67 12.49 13.44
CA ALA A 6 1.98 11.98 12.11
C ALA A 6 3.17 11.03 12.13
N PHE A 7 4.24 11.39 12.83
CA PHE A 7 5.41 10.52 12.97
C PHE A 7 5.10 9.22 13.73
N ILE A 8 4.35 9.29 14.83
CA ILE A 8 3.97 8.11 15.61
C ILE A 8 3.06 7.18 14.80
N LEU A 9 2.05 7.72 14.11
CA LEU A 9 1.13 6.90 13.32
C LEU A 9 1.81 6.28 12.10
N THR A 10 2.66 7.03 11.38
CA THR A 10 3.43 6.48 10.26
C THR A 10 4.42 5.41 10.71
N THR A 11 5.08 5.58 11.86
CA THR A 11 5.99 4.55 12.40
C THR A 11 5.24 3.31 12.85
N LEU A 12 4.08 3.44 13.50
CA LEU A 12 3.22 2.31 13.86
C LEU A 12 2.70 1.55 12.63
N ALA A 13 2.28 2.27 11.59
CA ALA A 13 1.88 1.68 10.31
C ALA A 13 3.06 0.98 9.62
N GLY A 14 4.28 1.54 9.71
CA GLY A 14 5.47 0.86 9.21
C GLY A 14 5.82 -0.40 10.00
N LEU A 15 5.68 -0.39 11.33
CA LEU A 15 5.98 -1.54 12.20
C LEU A 15 5.03 -2.73 12.00
N SER A 16 3.82 -2.52 11.47
CA SER A 16 2.90 -3.63 11.19
C SER A 16 3.43 -4.58 10.10
N THR A 17 4.29 -4.09 9.20
CA THR A 17 4.94 -4.95 8.19
C THR A 17 5.80 -6.04 8.83
N LEU A 18 6.57 -5.64 9.85
CA LEU A 18 7.37 -6.56 10.66
C LEU A 18 6.48 -7.60 11.36
N LEU A 19 5.32 -7.19 11.87
CA LEU A 19 4.37 -8.10 12.51
C LEU A 19 3.80 -9.13 11.52
N GLY A 20 3.50 -8.72 10.27
CA GLY A 20 3.08 -9.63 9.21
C GLY A 20 4.12 -10.70 8.90
N SER A 21 5.41 -10.33 8.88
CA SER A 21 6.51 -11.29 8.67
C SER A 21 6.65 -12.33 9.80
N PHE A 22 6.26 -12.02 11.04
CA PHE A 22 6.30 -13.01 12.13
C PHE A 22 5.32 -14.17 11.92
N LEU A 23 4.30 -14.00 11.09
CA LEU A 23 3.34 -15.06 10.77
C LEU A 23 3.94 -16.21 9.95
N ILE A 24 5.17 -16.05 9.41
CA ILE A 24 5.96 -17.15 8.80
C ILE A 24 6.10 -18.34 9.74
N PHE A 25 6.29 -18.07 11.03
CA PHE A 25 6.52 -19.12 12.03
C PHE A 25 5.25 -19.91 12.36
N VAL A 26 4.08 -19.43 11.92
CA VAL A 26 2.81 -20.14 12.10
C VAL A 26 2.68 -21.20 11.01
N LYS A 27 2.77 -22.47 11.42
CA LYS A 27 2.71 -23.63 10.53
C LYS A 27 1.37 -23.70 9.81
N ASN A 28 1.39 -23.35 8.53
CA ASN A 28 0.19 -23.29 7.71
C ASN A 28 -0.14 -24.63 7.06
N LYS A 29 -1.35 -25.16 7.30
CA LYS A 29 -1.81 -26.44 6.75
C LYS A 29 -2.36 -26.32 5.32
N ASN A 30 -2.88 -25.15 4.92
CA ASN A 30 -3.47 -24.91 3.60
C ASN A 30 -2.92 -23.61 3.00
N LYS A 31 -1.78 -23.70 2.32
CA LYS A 31 -1.07 -22.56 1.73
C LYS A 31 -1.93 -21.80 0.71
N ASP A 32 -2.60 -22.50 -0.20
CA ASP A 32 -3.37 -21.86 -1.28
C ASP A 32 -4.55 -21.03 -0.75
N ILE A 33 -5.30 -21.58 0.22
CA ILE A 33 -6.42 -20.86 0.86
C ILE A 33 -5.89 -19.61 1.57
N THR A 34 -4.75 -19.74 2.25
CA THR A 34 -4.16 -18.59 2.95
C THR A 34 -3.75 -17.52 1.97
N ILE A 35 -3.02 -17.87 0.91
CA ILE A 35 -2.60 -16.92 -0.14
C ILE A 35 -3.82 -16.19 -0.72
N VAL A 36 -4.88 -16.90 -1.11
CA VAL A 36 -6.06 -16.30 -1.73
C VAL A 36 -6.81 -15.39 -0.74
N THR A 37 -6.95 -15.82 0.51
CA THR A 37 -7.69 -15.05 1.53
C THR A 37 -6.96 -13.78 1.94
N THR A 38 -5.65 -13.85 2.18
CA THR A 38 -4.84 -12.66 2.52
C THR A 38 -4.71 -11.73 1.32
N LEU A 39 -4.58 -12.25 0.09
CA LEU A 39 -4.47 -11.42 -1.12
C LEU A 39 -5.78 -10.65 -1.37
N SER A 40 -6.92 -11.35 -1.28
CA SER A 40 -8.23 -10.73 -1.45
C SER A 40 -8.50 -9.66 -0.38
N PHE A 41 -8.07 -9.91 0.86
CA PHE A 41 -8.16 -8.93 1.93
C PHE A 41 -7.29 -7.70 1.65
N ALA A 42 -6.01 -7.89 1.32
CA ALA A 42 -5.06 -6.83 1.02
C ALA A 42 -5.56 -5.94 -0.14
N MET A 43 -6.03 -6.55 -1.23
CA MET A 43 -6.62 -5.84 -2.38
C MET A 43 -7.86 -5.02 -1.98
N GLY A 44 -8.76 -5.60 -1.18
CA GLY A 44 -9.97 -4.90 -0.72
C GLY A 44 -9.66 -3.66 0.12
N VAL A 45 -8.66 -3.75 1.00
CA VAL A 45 -8.20 -2.61 1.80
C VAL A 45 -7.64 -1.50 0.91
N MET A 46 -6.78 -1.82 -0.06
CA MET A 46 -6.15 -0.80 -0.91
C MET A 46 -7.13 -0.12 -1.88
N ILE A 47 -8.12 -0.85 -2.38
CA ILE A 47 -9.22 -0.26 -3.15
C ILE A 47 -10.00 0.72 -2.27
N SER A 48 -10.27 0.35 -1.00
CA SER A 48 -10.99 1.19 -0.05
C SER A 48 -10.22 2.47 0.27
N VAL A 49 -8.93 2.39 0.59
CA VAL A 49 -8.06 3.56 0.82
C VAL A 49 -8.03 4.48 -0.40
N SER A 50 -7.91 3.90 -1.60
CA SER A 50 -7.86 4.67 -2.85
C SER A 50 -9.14 5.47 -3.09
N LEU A 51 -10.31 4.86 -2.86
CA LEU A 51 -11.61 5.48 -3.12
C LEU A 51 -12.09 6.40 -2.00
N LEU A 52 -11.86 6.03 -0.74
CA LEU A 52 -12.44 6.73 0.42
C LEU A 52 -11.52 7.80 1.00
N ASP A 53 -10.21 7.69 0.79
CA ASP A 53 -9.24 8.65 1.34
C ASP A 53 -8.50 9.43 0.25
N LEU A 54 -7.80 8.74 -0.67
CA LEU A 54 -6.93 9.40 -1.65
C LEU A 54 -7.72 10.21 -2.67
N LEU A 55 -8.79 9.65 -3.23
CA LEU A 55 -9.61 10.34 -4.24
C LEU A 55 -10.31 11.59 -3.67
N PRO A 56 -10.96 11.56 -2.48
CA PRO A 56 -11.51 12.77 -1.87
C PRO A 56 -10.45 13.80 -1.49
N SER A 57 -9.27 13.36 -1.04
CA SER A 57 -8.15 14.25 -0.72
C SER A 57 -7.61 14.96 -1.96
N ALA A 58 -7.45 14.22 -3.07
CA ALA A 58 -7.08 14.78 -4.37
C ALA A 58 -8.12 15.79 -4.87
N TYR A 59 -9.41 15.47 -4.68
CA TYR A 59 -10.48 16.42 -4.95
C TYR A 59 -10.31 17.69 -4.11
N GLN A 60 -10.13 17.63 -2.79
CA GLN A 60 -9.97 18.83 -1.97
C GLN A 60 -8.76 19.70 -2.36
N LEU A 61 -7.66 19.09 -2.80
CA LEU A 61 -6.46 19.82 -3.24
C LEU A 61 -6.71 20.69 -4.50
N LEU A 62 -7.60 20.27 -5.39
CA LEU A 62 -7.95 21.00 -6.61
C LEU A 62 -9.14 21.97 -6.44
N ASN A 63 -9.42 22.42 -5.22
CA ASN A 63 -10.54 23.35 -4.94
C ASN A 63 -10.44 24.72 -5.64
N SER A 64 -9.27 25.09 -6.16
CA SER A 64 -9.10 26.31 -6.97
C SER A 64 -9.72 26.21 -8.36
N PHE A 65 -10.01 25.00 -8.84
CA PHE A 65 -10.61 24.74 -10.15
C PHE A 65 -12.13 24.51 -10.05
N ASN A 66 -12.85 24.80 -11.13
CA ASN A 66 -14.26 24.42 -11.28
C ASN A 66 -14.45 22.89 -11.23
N ASN A 67 -15.66 22.44 -10.91
CA ASN A 67 -15.96 21.00 -10.73
C ASN A 67 -15.62 20.14 -11.95
N PHE A 68 -15.88 20.62 -13.17
CA PHE A 68 -15.62 19.87 -14.40
C PHE A 68 -14.12 19.61 -14.66
N PRO A 69 -13.25 20.65 -14.76
CA PRO A 69 -11.81 20.43 -14.99
C PRO A 69 -11.15 19.63 -13.86
N LYS A 70 -11.63 19.80 -12.62
CA LYS A 70 -11.15 19.07 -11.45
C LYS A 70 -11.32 17.54 -11.57
N ILE A 71 -12.52 17.09 -11.92
CA ILE A 71 -12.81 15.66 -12.11
C ILE A 71 -12.00 15.12 -13.29
N LEU A 72 -11.89 15.90 -14.38
CA LEU A 72 -11.12 15.51 -15.55
C LEU A 72 -9.63 15.31 -15.24
N ILE A 73 -9.02 16.21 -14.48
CA ILE A 73 -7.60 16.10 -14.08
C ILE A 73 -7.37 14.84 -13.25
N ILE A 74 -8.22 14.59 -12.25
CA ILE A 74 -8.10 13.39 -11.39
C ILE A 74 -8.23 12.12 -12.22
N ALA A 75 -9.20 12.05 -13.12
CA ALA A 75 -9.40 10.89 -13.98
C ALA A 75 -8.20 10.63 -14.91
N ILE A 76 -7.66 11.68 -15.53
CA ILE A 76 -6.48 11.57 -16.41
C ILE A 76 -5.27 11.09 -15.62
N ILE A 77 -5.00 11.66 -14.45
CA ILE A 77 -3.86 11.27 -13.59
C ILE A 77 -4.01 9.82 -13.14
N MET A 78 -5.21 9.39 -12.76
CA MET A 78 -5.48 8.01 -12.35
C MET A 78 -5.22 7.02 -13.49
N VAL A 79 -5.69 7.33 -14.71
CA VAL A 79 -5.44 6.49 -15.89
C VAL A 79 -3.95 6.42 -16.21
N ILE A 80 -3.22 7.54 -16.12
CA ILE A 80 -1.77 7.58 -16.31
C ILE A 80 -1.07 6.69 -15.27
N GLY A 81 -1.48 6.76 -14.00
CA GLY A 81 -0.94 5.91 -12.93
C GLY A 81 -1.14 4.42 -13.21
N ILE A 82 -2.33 4.02 -13.68
CA ILE A 82 -2.63 2.64 -14.06
C ILE A 82 -1.76 2.19 -15.25
N LEU A 83 -1.65 3.02 -16.29
CA LEU A 83 -0.80 2.73 -17.45
C LEU A 83 0.67 2.58 -17.06
N PHE A 84 1.14 3.43 -16.14
CA PHE A 84 2.50 3.37 -15.62
C PHE A 84 2.77 2.04 -14.90
N GLY A 85 1.83 1.58 -14.06
CA GLY A 85 1.92 0.26 -13.41
C GLY A 85 2.01 -0.89 -14.43
N ILE A 86 1.14 -0.89 -15.45
CA ILE A 86 1.14 -1.91 -16.51
C ILE A 86 2.47 -1.91 -17.29
N ILE A 87 3.05 -0.73 -17.53
CA ILE A 87 4.35 -0.62 -18.19
C ILE A 87 5.44 -1.25 -17.33
N ILE A 88 5.49 -0.93 -16.03
CA ILE A 88 6.46 -1.52 -15.10
C ILE A 88 6.38 -3.04 -15.12
N ASP A 89 5.18 -3.60 -14.98
CA ASP A 89 4.96 -5.06 -14.96
C ASP A 89 5.46 -5.72 -16.26
N LYS A 90 5.25 -5.06 -17.40
CA LYS A 90 5.69 -5.59 -18.70
C LYS A 90 7.22 -5.61 -18.85
N TYR A 91 7.91 -4.63 -18.28
CA TYR A 91 9.38 -4.53 -18.36
C TYR A 91 10.09 -5.26 -17.22
N LEU A 92 9.35 -5.75 -16.23
CA LEU A 92 9.93 -6.55 -15.15
C LEU A 92 10.33 -7.93 -15.72
N PRO A 93 11.61 -8.29 -15.65
CA PRO A 93 12.08 -9.52 -16.29
C PRO A 93 11.53 -10.76 -15.58
N ASN A 94 10.70 -11.51 -16.29
CA ASN A 94 10.34 -12.88 -15.94
C ASN A 94 11.45 -13.78 -16.50
N GLU A 95 12.39 -14.26 -15.66
CA GLU A 95 13.12 -15.56 -15.77
C GLU A 95 14.54 -15.57 -15.14
N SER A 96 14.78 -16.65 -14.36
CA SER A 96 15.97 -17.55 -14.34
C SER A 96 17.10 -17.47 -13.26
N ASN A 97 17.39 -18.69 -12.77
CA ASN A 97 18.67 -19.34 -12.41
C ASN A 97 19.47 -19.05 -11.12
N ASN A 98 18.93 -18.36 -10.12
CA ASN A 98 19.36 -18.54 -8.72
C ASN A 98 18.19 -18.14 -7.81
N GLN A 99 17.23 -19.07 -7.71
CA GLN A 99 15.81 -18.74 -7.60
C GLN A 99 15.42 -18.08 -6.27
N LEU A 100 15.80 -18.62 -5.11
CA LEU A 100 15.27 -18.11 -3.83
C LEU A 100 15.89 -16.79 -3.37
N TYR A 101 17.23 -16.66 -3.41
CA TYR A 101 17.90 -15.45 -2.90
C TYR A 101 17.57 -14.21 -3.73
N ARG A 102 17.51 -14.37 -5.06
CA ARG A 102 17.17 -13.27 -5.97
C ARG A 102 15.69 -12.88 -5.84
N VAL A 103 14.78 -13.85 -5.74
CA VAL A 103 13.36 -13.57 -5.47
C VAL A 103 13.22 -12.86 -4.13
N GLY A 104 13.88 -13.32 -3.07
CA GLY A 104 13.86 -12.67 -1.77
C GLY A 104 14.33 -11.21 -1.80
N ILE A 105 15.44 -10.90 -2.47
CA ILE A 105 15.92 -9.50 -2.61
C ILE A 105 14.95 -8.66 -3.45
N MET A 106 14.46 -9.18 -4.58
CA MET A 106 13.53 -8.42 -5.43
C MET A 106 12.22 -8.14 -4.69
N SER A 107 11.68 -9.13 -3.98
CA SER A 107 10.50 -8.98 -3.12
C SER A 107 10.73 -7.96 -2.00
N MET A 108 11.87 -8.01 -1.33
CA MET A 108 12.24 -7.02 -0.31
C MET A 108 12.28 -5.60 -0.90
N LEU A 109 12.91 -5.42 -2.07
CA LEU A 109 12.96 -4.12 -2.74
C LEU A 109 11.57 -3.63 -3.18
N ALA A 110 10.73 -4.54 -3.68
CA ALA A 110 9.36 -4.21 -4.05
C ALA A 110 8.54 -3.72 -2.85
N ILE A 111 8.61 -4.43 -1.71
CA ILE A 111 7.92 -4.04 -0.46
C ILE A 111 8.42 -2.68 0.04
N ILE A 112 9.73 -2.41 -0.02
CA ILE A 112 10.30 -1.11 0.36
C ILE A 112 9.70 0.00 -0.51
N ILE A 113 9.64 -0.21 -1.82
CA ILE A 113 9.10 0.77 -2.76
C ILE A 113 7.59 0.98 -2.53
N HIS A 114 6.85 -0.07 -2.16
CA HIS A 114 5.42 0.01 -1.88
C HIS A 114 5.10 0.79 -0.60
N ASN A 115 5.86 0.53 0.48
CA ASN A 115 5.66 1.15 1.78
C ASN A 115 6.00 2.66 1.82
N ILE A 116 6.82 3.15 0.88
CA ILE A 116 7.19 4.57 0.83
C ILE A 116 5.96 5.46 0.54
N PRO A 117 5.20 5.25 -0.57
CA PRO A 117 3.94 5.97 -0.83
C PRO A 117 2.95 5.91 0.32
N GLU A 118 2.78 4.75 0.95
CA GLU A 118 1.84 4.56 2.06
C GLU A 118 2.25 5.35 3.31
N GLY A 119 3.54 5.30 3.65
CA GLY A 119 4.09 6.08 4.74
C GLY A 119 3.94 7.58 4.51
N MET A 120 4.20 8.04 3.27
CA MET A 120 4.00 9.43 2.86
C MET A 120 2.53 9.86 2.95
N ALA A 121 1.61 9.03 2.45
CA ALA A 121 0.16 9.29 2.52
C ALA A 121 -0.32 9.37 3.96
N THR A 122 0.09 8.44 4.82
CA THR A 122 -0.23 8.44 6.26
C THR A 122 0.27 9.71 6.94
N PHE A 123 1.50 10.10 6.65
CA PHE A 123 2.12 11.27 7.25
C PHE A 123 1.39 12.55 6.84
N MET A 124 1.23 12.78 5.53
CA MET A 124 0.56 13.97 4.98
C MET A 124 -0.89 14.08 5.49
N THR A 125 -1.63 12.98 5.47
CA THR A 125 -3.03 12.96 5.91
C THR A 125 -3.14 13.28 7.40
N THR A 126 -2.26 12.71 8.24
CA THR A 126 -2.25 13.01 9.68
C THR A 126 -1.85 14.44 9.99
N THR A 127 -0.94 15.04 9.21
CA THR A 127 -0.57 16.45 9.40
C THR A 127 -1.74 17.40 9.17
N ASN A 128 -2.59 17.10 8.19
CA ASN A 128 -3.76 17.90 7.84
C ASN A 128 -4.97 17.61 8.74
N ASN A 129 -5.24 16.34 9.03
CA ASN A 129 -6.39 15.92 9.83
C ASN A 129 -6.07 14.66 10.64
N LEU A 130 -5.97 14.81 11.96
CA LEU A 130 -5.62 13.71 12.87
C LEU A 130 -6.61 12.53 12.78
N LYS A 131 -7.91 12.82 12.64
CA LYS A 131 -8.95 11.79 12.60
C LYS A 131 -8.81 10.94 11.33
N LEU A 132 -8.63 11.58 10.18
CA LEU A 132 -8.36 10.88 8.92
C LEU A 132 -7.02 10.16 8.96
N GLY A 133 -5.98 10.78 9.52
CA GLY A 133 -4.67 10.17 9.69
C GLY A 133 -4.70 8.89 10.53
N PHE A 134 -5.47 8.88 11.61
CA PHE A 134 -5.67 7.68 12.43
C PHE A 134 -6.37 6.56 11.65
N TYR A 135 -7.45 6.86 10.93
CA TYR A 135 -8.13 5.86 10.11
C TYR A 135 -7.22 5.30 9.02
N LEU A 136 -6.46 6.17 8.34
CA LEU A 136 -5.54 5.76 7.29
C LEU A 136 -4.39 4.91 7.85
N ALA A 137 -3.78 5.33 8.96
CA ALA A 137 -2.71 4.56 9.62
C ALA A 137 -3.18 3.18 10.08
N PHE A 138 -4.37 3.10 10.66
CA PHE A 138 -4.96 1.82 11.07
C PHE A 138 -5.29 0.93 9.86
N THR A 139 -5.79 1.52 8.78
CA THR A 139 -6.15 0.80 7.56
C THR A 139 -4.91 0.24 6.85
N ILE A 140 -3.84 1.05 6.73
CA ILE A 140 -2.54 0.60 6.21
C ILE A 140 -1.94 -0.47 7.13
N ALA A 141 -2.01 -0.28 8.45
CA ALA A 141 -1.51 -1.29 9.37
C ALA A 141 -2.22 -2.66 9.18
N LEU A 142 -3.53 -2.64 8.89
CA LEU A 142 -4.30 -3.84 8.58
C LEU A 142 -3.99 -4.43 7.21
N HIS A 143 -3.59 -3.64 6.20
CA HIS A 143 -3.18 -4.12 4.89
C HIS A 143 -1.82 -4.84 4.93
N ASN A 144 -0.86 -4.22 5.62
CA ASN A 144 0.54 -4.66 5.63
C ASN A 144 0.70 -6.06 6.25
N ILE A 145 -0.08 -6.38 7.29
CA ILE A 145 -0.03 -7.71 7.93
C ILE A 145 -0.30 -8.86 6.93
N PRO A 146 -1.44 -8.89 6.20
CA PRO A 146 -1.72 -9.89 5.18
C PRO A 146 -0.83 -9.80 3.95
N GLU A 147 -0.42 -8.60 3.51
CA GLU A 147 0.53 -8.44 2.39
C GLU A 147 1.85 -9.16 2.69
N ASP A 148 2.47 -8.84 3.83
CA ASP A 148 3.73 -9.44 4.23
C ASP A 148 3.58 -10.93 4.57
N CYS A 149 2.42 -11.35 5.08
CA CYS A 149 2.12 -12.77 5.29
C CYS A 149 2.22 -13.56 3.97
N ILE A 150 1.65 -13.06 2.86
CA ILE A 150 1.72 -13.72 1.56
C ILE A 150 3.15 -13.77 1.06
N GLN A 151 3.83 -12.62 1.07
CA GLN A 151 5.17 -12.51 0.52
C GLN A 151 6.12 -13.47 1.23
N SER A 152 5.90 -13.64 2.52
CA SER A 152 6.66 -14.54 3.36
C SER A 152 6.34 -16.04 3.19
N VAL A 153 5.13 -16.37 2.73
CA VAL A 153 4.73 -17.74 2.35
C VAL A 153 5.20 -18.09 0.93
N MET A 154 5.36 -17.09 0.06
CA MET A 154 5.84 -17.25 -1.32
C MET A 154 7.37 -17.38 -1.44
N CYS A 155 8.14 -16.82 -0.50
CA CYS A 155 9.60 -16.98 -0.41
C CYS A 155 10.00 -18.29 0.27
#